data_AF-D4YNP1-F1
#
_entry.id   AF-D4YNP1-F1
#
_cell.length_a   1.000
_cell.length_b   1.000
_cell.length_c   1.000
_cell.angle_alpha   90.00
_cell.angle_beta   90.00
_cell.angle_gamma   90.00
#
_symmetry.space_group_name_H-M   'P 1'
#
loop_
_entity.id
_entity.type
_entity.pdbx_description
1 polymer ?
#
loop_
_entity_poly.entity_id
_entity_poly.type
_entity_poly.pdbx_seq_one_letter_code
_entity_poly.pdbx_strand_id
1 'polypeptide(L)' 'RVFGEFVGAGVVNELCVTVASWIVAGEAPRIAHSEAEHPTRMTLTSVLRQGSEIFLRYVLK' A
#
# COMPACT_ATOMS: atom_id res chain seq x y z
N ARG A 1 -1.38 -11.32 -4.64
CA ARG A 1 -1.51 -11.46 -6.11
C ARG A 1 -2.54 -10.49 -6.68
N VAL A 2 -3.83 -10.64 -6.39
CA VAL A 2 -4.91 -9.77 -6.96
C VAL A 2 -4.60 -8.27 -6.85
N PHE A 3 -4.22 -7.78 -5.67
CA PHE A 3 -3.90 -6.35 -5.51
C PHE A 3 -2.72 -5.91 -6.39
N GLY A 4 -1.67 -6.74 -6.53
CA GLY A 4 -0.55 -6.44 -7.42
C GLY A 4 -0.95 -6.47 -8.90
N GLU A 5 -1.87 -7.35 -9.29
CA GLU A 5 -2.43 -7.39 -10.65
C GLU A 5 -3.25 -6.11 -10.95
N PHE A 6 -4.01 -5.58 -9.99
CA PHE A 6 -4.71 -4.30 -10.14
C PHE A 6 -3.76 -3.10 -10.25
N VAL A 7 -2.68 -3.10 -9.47
CA VAL A 7 -1.62 -2.09 -9.62
C VAL A 7 -1.00 -2.18 -11.03
N GLY A 8 -0.67 -3.39 -11.49
CA GLY A 8 -0.11 -3.61 -12.82
C GLY A 8 -1.06 -3.26 -13.97
N ALA A 9 -2.37 -3.42 -13.77
CA ALA A 9 -3.40 -3.01 -14.72
C ALA A 9 -3.71 -1.49 -14.67
N GLY A 10 -3.11 -0.73 -13.75
CA GLY A 10 -3.32 0.71 -13.63
C GLY A 10 -4.72 1.11 -13.14
N VAL A 11 -5.45 0.21 -12.47
CA VAL A 11 -6.83 0.44 -12.02
C VAL A 11 -6.93 0.85 -10.53
N VAL A 12 -5.79 1.09 -9.87
CA VAL A 12 -5.72 1.52 -8.47
C VAL A 12 -5.56 3.04 -8.40
N ASN A 13 -6.65 3.75 -8.10
CA ASN A 13 -6.64 5.21 -7.96
C ASN A 13 -6.38 5.68 -6.52
N GLU A 14 -6.61 4.83 -5.52
CA GLU A 14 -6.48 5.16 -4.11
C GLU A 14 -5.89 3.97 -3.34
N LEU A 15 -4.99 4.27 -2.40
CA LEU A 15 -4.38 3.31 -1.48
C LEU A 15 -4.53 3.82 -0.05
N CYS A 16 -5.33 3.11 0.73
CA CYS A 16 -5.40 3.25 2.18
C CYS A 16 -4.52 2.16 2.81
N VAL A 17 -3.48 2.55 3.54
CA VAL A 17 -2.56 1.61 4.20
C VAL A 17 -2.44 1.92 5.68
N THR A 18 -2.54 0.89 6.52
CA THR A 18 -2.27 0.98 7.95
C THR A 18 -0.86 0.49 8.24
N VAL A 19 -0.09 1.30 8.96
CA VAL A 19 1.22 0.93 9.50
C VAL A 19 1.03 0.57 10.96
N ALA A 20 1.14 -0.73 11.26
CA ALA A 20 1.08 -1.25 12.61
C ALA A 20 2.43 -1.11 13.33
N SER A 21 2.43 -1.01 14.65
CA SER A 21 3.64 -0.87 15.48
C SER A 21 4.34 -2.22 15.74
N TRP A 22 4.50 -3.03 14.69
CA TRP A 22 5.09 -4.37 14.76
C TRP A 22 6.18 -4.53 13.69
N ILE A 23 7.21 -5.29 14.04
CA ILE A 23 8.22 -5.75 13.09
C ILE A 23 7.95 -7.23 12.83
N VAL A 24 7.68 -7.56 11.57
CA VAL A 24 7.50 -8.94 11.11
C VAL A 24 8.61 -9.23 10.09
N ALA A 25 9.42 -10.23 10.39
CA ALA A 25 10.53 -10.68 9.54
C ALA A 25 10.22 -12.03 8.89
N GLY A 26 11.12 -12.48 7.99
CA GLY A 26 11.00 -13.78 7.32
C GLY A 26 10.04 -13.75 6.13
N GLU A 27 9.30 -14.83 5.96
CA GLU A 27 8.46 -15.11 4.77
C GLU A 27 7.15 -14.32 4.70
N ALA A 28 6.96 -13.30 5.54
CA ALA A 28 5.75 -12.49 5.52
C ALA A 28 5.61 -11.78 4.15
N PRO A 29 4.51 -12.00 3.41
CA PRO A 29 4.37 -11.44 2.08
C PRO A 29 4.09 -9.93 2.15
N ARG A 30 4.50 -9.21 1.10
CA ARG A 30 4.09 -7.82 0.90
C ARG A 30 2.60 -7.73 0.56
N ILE A 31 1.99 -6.58 0.84
CA ILE A 31 0.58 -6.30 0.47
C ILE A 31 0.34 -6.35 -1.04
N ALA A 32 1.36 -6.02 -1.85
CA ALA A 32 1.32 -6.05 -3.30
C ALA A 32 2.44 -6.95 -3.86
N HIS A 33 2.05 -7.91 -4.69
CA HIS A 33 2.95 -8.85 -5.36
C HIS A 33 2.44 -9.08 -6.78
N SER A 34 3.36 -8.92 -7.74
CA SER A 34 3.18 -9.06 -9.19
C SER A 34 4.46 -9.66 -9.79
N GLU A 35 4.37 -10.26 -10.97
CA GLU A 35 5.53 -10.86 -11.66
C GLU A 35 6.51 -9.79 -12.16
N ALA A 36 6.00 -8.64 -12.62
CA ALA A 36 6.78 -7.48 -13.03
C ALA A 36 6.68 -6.32 -12.02
N GLU A 37 7.66 -5.42 -12.04
CA GLU A 37 7.60 -4.17 -11.28
C GLU A 37 6.67 -3.16 -11.97
N HIS A 38 5.82 -2.51 -11.18
CA HIS A 38 4.87 -1.50 -11.65
C HIS A 38 5.00 -0.22 -10.80
N PRO A 39 6.05 0.59 -11.00
CA PRO A 39 6.28 1.78 -10.19
C PRO A 39 5.15 2.80 -10.41
N THR A 40 4.36 3.05 -9.37
CA THR A 40 3.21 3.96 -9.43
C THR A 40 3.41 5.09 -8.41
N ARG A 41 3.58 6.33 -8.90
CA ARG A 41 3.71 7.50 -8.03
C ARG A 41 2.33 7.92 -7.51
N MET A 42 2.17 8.00 -6.20
CA MET A 42 0.93 8.46 -5.55
C MET A 42 1.19 9.67 -4.65
N THR A 43 0.17 10.49 -4.43
CA THR A 43 0.23 11.66 -3.53
C THR A 43 -0.39 11.31 -2.18
N LEU A 44 0.32 11.57 -1.08
CA LEU A 44 -0.23 11.49 0.28
C LEU A 44 -1.27 12.59 0.50
N THR A 45 -2.48 12.21 0.90
CA THR A 45 -3.61 13.14 1.11
C THR A 45 -4.06 13.24 2.56
N SER A 46 -3.88 12.18 3.35
CA SER A 46 -4.27 12.15 4.75
C SER A 46 -3.36 11.23 5.57
N VAL A 47 -3.15 11.61 6.83
CA VAL A 47 -2.49 10.82 7.87
C VAL A 47 -3.35 10.89 9.11
N LEU A 48 -3.85 9.75 9.58
CA LEU A 48 -4.56 9.62 10.84
C LEU A 48 -3.74 8.75 11.80
N ARG A 49 -3.89 8.97 13.10
CA ARG A 49 -3.25 8.16 14.14
C ARG A 49 -4.30 7.65 15.11
N GLN A 50 -4.27 6.35 15.42
CA GLN A 50 -5.07 5.74 16.47
C GLN A 50 -4.16 4.88 17.35
N GLY A 51 -3.91 5.33 18.59
CA GLY A 51 -2.95 4.68 19.47
C GLY A 51 -1.54 4.64 18.86
N SER A 52 -1.03 3.43 18.62
CA SER A 52 0.28 3.18 17.99
C SER A 52 0.20 2.93 16.48
N GLU A 53 -0.99 2.91 15.89
CA GLU A 53 -1.19 2.71 14.46
C GLU A 53 -1.28 4.02 13.69
N ILE A 54 -0.76 4.02 12.46
CA ILE A 54 -0.86 5.13 11.51
C ILE A 54 -1.67 4.69 10.30
N PHE A 55 -2.67 5.47 9.90
CA PHE A 55 -3.48 5.25 8.71
C PHE A 55 -3.09 6.30 7.66
N LEU A 56 -2.67 5.85 6.49
CA LEU A 56 -2.22 6.70 5.40
C LEU A 56 -3.18 6.56 4.22
N ARG A 57 -3.52 7.67 3.59
CA ARG A 57 -4.32 7.69 2.35
C ARG A 57 -3.55 8.34 1.22
N TYR A 58 -3.29 7.56 0.17
CA TYR A 58 -2.65 8.01 -1.06
C TYR A 58 -3.62 7.99 -2.24
N VAL A 59 -3.50 8.95 -3.15
CA VAL A 59 -4.28 8.99 -4.39
C VAL A 59 -3.39 9.14 -5.62
N LEU A 60 -3.81 8.56 -6.73
CA LEU A 60 -3.27 8.84 -8.06
C LEU A 60 -3.67 10.27 -8.45
N LYS A 61 -2.71 11.06 -8.93
CA LYS A 61 -2.97 12.39 -9.50
C LYS A 61 -3.03 12.31 -11.01
#